data_AF-A0A7S1BFB9-F1
#
_entry.id   AF-A0A7S1BFB9-F1
#
_cell.length_a   1.000
_cell.length_b   1.000
_cell.length_c   1.000
_cell.angle_alpha   90.00
_cell.angle_beta   90.00
_cell.angle_gamma   90.00
#
_symmetry.space_group_name_H-M   'P 1'
#
loop_
_entity.id
_entity.type
_entity.pdbx_description
1 polymer ?
#
loop_
_entity_poly.entity_id
_entity_poly.type
_entity_poly.pdbx_seq_one_letter_code
_entity_poly.pdbx_strand_id
1 'polypeptide(L)'
;EASGRWSSVSSGIGNKASGSYSSVTGGDNNDASGHVSSVSGGILNTASGDISSVTGGYENEASGDYSSVSGGRENQATGETASVSGGKLNTAQGDYSSVSGGWESK
;
A
#
# COMPACT_ATOMS: atom_id res chain seq x y z
N GLU A 1 14.33 -5.88 4.03
CA GLU A 1 15.05 -6.35 2.83
C GLU A 1 14.70 -5.46 1.64
N ALA A 2 15.70 -4.87 1.00
CA ALA A 2 15.55 -4.19 -0.29
C ALA A 2 16.21 -5.07 -1.35
N SER A 3 15.43 -5.70 -2.23
CA SER A 3 15.93 -6.65 -3.25
C SER A 3 15.60 -6.25 -4.69
N GLY A 4 14.69 -5.29 -4.88
CA GLY A 4 14.42 -4.69 -6.19
C GLY A 4 15.54 -3.77 -6.68
N ARG A 5 15.63 -3.59 -8.01
CA ARG A 5 16.61 -2.66 -8.58
C ARG A 5 16.28 -1.24 -8.11
N TRP A 6 17.24 -0.56 -7.48
CA TRP A 6 17.08 0.78 -6.90
C TRP A 6 15.97 0.89 -5.84
N SER A 7 15.62 -0.22 -5.18
CA SER A 7 14.68 -0.17 -4.06
C SER A 7 15.36 0.28 -2.76
N SER A 8 14.55 0.68 -1.79
CA SER A 8 15.06 1.10 -0.47
C SER A 8 14.17 0.63 0.68
N VAL A 9 14.81 0.29 1.80
CA VAL A 9 14.16 0.15 3.10
C VAL A 9 14.95 0.98 4.10
N SER A 10 14.38 2.07 4.62
CA SER A 10 15.15 3.02 5.42
C SER A 10 15.29 2.62 6.89
N SER A 11 14.29 1.95 7.48
CA SER A 11 14.31 1.52 8.88
C SER A 11 13.25 0.44 9.17
N GLY A 12 13.08 0.08 10.45
CA GLY A 12 12.04 -0.82 10.94
C GLY A 12 12.43 -2.31 10.93
N ILE A 13 11.44 -3.17 11.14
CA ILE A 13 11.62 -4.63 11.26
C ILE A 13 10.75 -5.32 10.20
N GLY A 14 11.29 -6.36 9.56
CA GLY A 14 10.51 -7.20 8.63
C GLY A 14 10.04 -6.52 7.33
N ASN A 15 10.41 -5.26 7.07
CA ASN A 15 9.97 -4.55 5.87
C ASN A 15 10.63 -5.10 4.59
N LYS A 16 9.88 -5.17 3.48
CA LYS A 16 10.34 -5.67 2.18
C LYS A 16 10.08 -4.64 1.07
N ALA A 17 11.09 -4.38 0.25
CA ALA A 17 10.99 -3.57 -0.96
C ALA A 17 11.59 -4.36 -2.14
N SER A 18 10.78 -5.17 -2.82
CA SER A 18 11.24 -6.08 -3.90
C SER A 18 10.94 -5.60 -5.31
N GLY A 19 10.06 -4.61 -5.48
CA GLY A 19 9.80 -3.97 -6.77
C GLY A 19 10.95 -3.08 -7.23
N SER A 20 11.13 -2.91 -8.54
CA SER A 20 12.13 -1.94 -9.04
C SER A 20 11.69 -0.52 -8.69
N TYR A 21 12.59 0.27 -8.11
CA TYR A 21 12.32 1.60 -7.52
C TYR A 21 11.33 1.62 -6.35
N SER A 22 10.96 0.47 -5.78
CA SER A 22 10.03 0.46 -4.66
C SER A 22 10.69 0.95 -3.37
N SER A 23 9.88 1.45 -2.43
CA SER A 23 10.42 1.96 -1.17
C SER A 23 9.56 1.62 0.03
N VAL A 24 10.22 1.32 1.15
CA VAL A 24 9.58 1.30 2.47
C VAL A 24 10.35 2.20 3.43
N THR A 25 9.71 3.24 3.95
CA THR A 25 10.39 4.19 4.84
C THR A 25 10.65 3.59 6.23
N GLY A 26 9.74 2.79 6.77
CA GLY A 26 9.89 2.21 8.10
C GLY A 26 8.70 1.37 8.53
N GLY A 27 8.55 1.13 9.84
CA GLY A 27 7.45 0.35 10.41
C GLY A 27 7.79 -1.12 10.62
N ASP A 28 6.75 -1.95 10.70
CA ASP A 28 6.87 -3.39 10.99
C ASP A 28 6.15 -4.23 9.93
N ASN A 29 6.88 -5.13 9.27
CA ASN A 29 6.36 -6.07 8.28
C ASN A 29 5.56 -5.45 7.12
N ASN A 30 6.01 -4.33 6.55
CA ASN A 30 5.40 -3.76 5.34
C ASN A 30 6.02 -4.36 4.06
N ASP A 31 5.25 -4.48 2.97
CA ASP A 31 5.70 -5.00 1.68
C ASP A 31 5.41 -4.02 0.52
N ALA A 32 6.46 -3.54 -0.14
CA ALA A 32 6.40 -2.76 -1.38
C ALA A 32 6.98 -3.59 -2.54
N SER A 33 6.12 -4.34 -3.23
CA SER A 33 6.52 -5.35 -4.22
C SER A 33 6.25 -4.95 -5.69
N GLY A 34 5.39 -3.98 -5.96
CA GLY A 34 5.14 -3.44 -7.30
C GLY A 34 6.22 -2.50 -7.82
N HIS A 35 6.28 -2.26 -9.14
CA HIS A 35 7.22 -1.30 -9.74
C HIS A 35 6.91 0.12 -9.24
N VAL A 36 7.89 0.85 -8.72
CA VAL A 36 7.71 2.21 -8.17
C VAL A 36 6.73 2.25 -6.97
N SER A 37 6.34 1.11 -6.40
CA SER A 37 5.40 1.09 -5.29
C SER A 37 6.03 1.63 -4.00
N SER A 38 5.19 2.12 -3.07
CA SER A 38 5.70 2.70 -1.82
C SER A 38 4.85 2.39 -0.61
N VAL A 39 5.51 2.14 0.52
CA VAL A 39 4.89 2.13 1.84
C VAL A 39 5.62 3.10 2.76
N SER A 40 4.94 4.16 3.21
CA SER A 40 5.59 5.16 4.06
C SER A 40 5.74 4.74 5.53
N GLY A 41 5.03 3.71 5.99
CA GLY A 41 5.21 3.14 7.33
C GLY A 41 4.02 2.32 7.80
N GLY A 42 3.86 2.20 9.11
CA GLY A 42 2.78 1.42 9.72
C GLY A 42 3.15 -0.06 9.93
N ILE A 43 2.13 -0.91 10.04
CA ILE A 43 2.27 -2.33 10.34
C ILE A 43 1.50 -3.13 9.29
N LEU A 44 2.13 -4.14 8.69
CA LEU A 44 1.50 -5.09 7.76
C LEU A 44 0.84 -4.44 6.53
N ASN A 45 1.32 -3.29 6.06
CA ASN A 45 0.78 -2.68 4.84
C ASN A 45 1.44 -3.27 3.58
N THR A 46 0.66 -3.42 2.51
CA THR A 46 1.11 -3.99 1.23
C THR A 46 0.81 -3.04 0.07
N ALA A 47 1.84 -2.71 -0.71
CA ALA A 47 1.75 -1.97 -1.98
C ALA A 47 2.34 -2.84 -3.10
N SER A 48 1.48 -3.65 -3.75
CA SER A 48 1.88 -4.68 -4.71
C SER A 48 1.55 -4.36 -6.18
N GLY A 49 0.64 -3.42 -6.45
CA GLY A 49 0.39 -2.91 -7.80
C GLY A 49 1.51 -1.98 -8.29
N ASP A 50 1.64 -1.81 -9.60
CA ASP A 50 2.61 -0.87 -10.16
C ASP A 50 2.20 0.57 -9.83
N ILE A 51 3.16 1.37 -9.35
CA ILE A 51 2.96 2.77 -8.92
C ILE A 51 1.96 2.87 -7.74
N SER A 52 1.65 1.76 -7.06
CA SER A 52 0.72 1.77 -5.94
C SER A 52 1.36 2.34 -4.67
N SER A 53 0.52 2.82 -3.75
CA SER A 53 1.00 3.44 -2.51
C SER A 53 0.14 3.15 -1.29
N VAL A 54 0.81 2.95 -0.16
CA VAL A 54 0.18 2.98 1.16
C VAL A 54 0.92 3.95 2.07
N THR A 55 0.24 5.01 2.52
CA THR A 55 0.86 6.02 3.38
C THR A 55 1.14 5.48 4.79
N GLY A 56 0.35 4.54 5.29
CA GLY A 56 0.59 3.87 6.55
C GLY A 56 -0.66 3.22 7.13
N GLY A 57 -0.71 3.04 8.46
CA GLY A 57 -1.81 2.38 9.14
C GLY A 57 -1.51 0.91 9.45
N TYR A 58 -2.56 0.10 9.60
CA TYR A 58 -2.46 -1.32 9.94
C TYR A 58 -3.17 -2.16 8.87
N GLU A 59 -2.45 -3.08 8.24
CA GLU A 59 -3.02 -4.09 7.34
C GLU A 59 -3.79 -3.51 6.14
N ASN A 60 -3.30 -2.42 5.54
CA ASN A 60 -3.89 -1.88 4.31
C ASN A 60 -3.21 -2.47 3.06
N GLU A 61 -3.98 -2.62 1.98
CA GLU A 61 -3.54 -3.21 0.72
C GLU A 61 -3.85 -2.29 -0.47
N ALA A 62 -2.82 -1.93 -1.24
CA ALA A 62 -2.90 -1.26 -2.53
C ALA A 62 -2.31 -2.19 -3.61
N SER A 63 -3.16 -3.06 -4.18
CA SER A 63 -2.75 -4.12 -5.12
C SER A 63 -3.15 -3.90 -6.57
N GLY A 64 -4.00 -2.92 -6.85
CA GLY A 64 -4.25 -2.44 -8.22
C GLY A 64 -3.13 -1.51 -8.71
N ASP A 65 -2.89 -1.49 -10.03
CA ASP A 65 -1.95 -0.53 -10.62
C ASP A 65 -2.46 0.91 -10.40
N TYR A 66 -1.55 1.83 -10.06
CA TYR A 66 -1.84 3.21 -9.64
C TYR A 66 -2.76 3.33 -8.43
N SER A 67 -3.02 2.24 -7.69
CA SER A 67 -3.95 2.29 -6.56
C SER A 67 -3.32 2.92 -5.32
N SER A 68 -4.17 3.44 -4.42
CA SER A 68 -3.69 4.09 -3.20
C SER A 68 -4.55 3.83 -1.99
N VAL A 69 -3.90 3.68 -0.84
CA VAL A 69 -4.55 3.74 0.47
C VAL A 69 -3.85 4.80 1.33
N SER A 70 -4.59 5.85 1.71
CA SER A 70 -4.04 6.95 2.51
C SER A 70 -3.81 6.58 3.99
N GLY A 71 -4.39 5.48 4.46
CA GLY A 71 -4.19 4.99 5.83
C GLY A 71 -5.37 4.20 6.37
N GLY A 72 -5.46 4.11 7.71
CA GLY A 72 -6.54 3.39 8.39
C GLY A 72 -6.19 1.94 8.71
N ARG A 73 -7.22 1.08 8.77
CA ARG A 73 -7.09 -0.32 9.15
C ARG A 73 -7.82 -1.25 8.18
N GLU A 74 -7.15 -2.26 7.63
CA GLU A 74 -7.79 -3.30 6.81
C GLU A 74 -8.50 -2.75 5.56
N ASN A 75 -7.99 -1.67 4.96
CA ASN A 75 -8.54 -1.11 3.72
C ASN A 75 -7.88 -1.71 2.47
N GLN A 76 -8.64 -1.90 1.40
CA GLN A 76 -8.19 -2.53 0.16
C GLN A 76 -8.49 -1.64 -1.05
N ALA A 77 -7.49 -1.34 -1.87
CA ALA A 77 -7.60 -0.69 -3.17
C ALA A 77 -7.02 -1.63 -4.25
N THR A 78 -7.88 -2.45 -4.85
CA THR A 78 -7.48 -3.59 -5.70
C THR A 78 -7.77 -3.38 -7.19
N GLY A 79 -8.62 -2.41 -7.57
CA GLY A 79 -8.84 -2.02 -8.97
C GLY A 79 -7.75 -1.08 -9.51
N GLU A 80 -7.61 -0.98 -10.84
CA GLU A 80 -6.70 -0.01 -11.46
C GLU A 80 -7.12 1.42 -11.08
N THR A 81 -6.18 2.26 -10.64
CA THR A 81 -6.44 3.64 -10.18
C THR A 81 -7.42 3.71 -9.00
N ALA A 82 -7.69 2.60 -8.31
CA ALA A 82 -8.59 2.59 -7.16
C ALA A 82 -8.00 3.36 -5.96
N SER A 83 -8.85 3.98 -5.15
CA SER A 83 -8.39 4.73 -3.97
C SER A 83 -9.25 4.51 -2.73
N VAL A 84 -8.59 4.42 -1.58
CA VAL A 84 -9.25 4.48 -0.27
C VAL A 84 -8.60 5.56 0.59
N SER A 85 -9.38 6.58 0.97
CA SER A 85 -8.87 7.72 1.74
C SER A 85 -8.62 7.41 3.22
N GLY A 86 -9.16 6.30 3.75
CA GLY A 86 -8.93 5.85 5.11
C GLY A 86 -10.11 5.07 5.69
N GLY A 87 -10.23 5.05 7.02
CA GLY A 87 -11.28 4.32 7.73
C GLY A 87 -10.89 2.88 8.06
N LYS A 88 -11.89 2.00 8.18
CA LYS A 88 -11.69 0.58 8.50
C LYS A 88 -12.45 -0.33 7.56
N LEU A 89 -11.83 -1.40 7.05
CA LEU A 89 -12.51 -2.43 6.24
C LEU A 89 -13.15 -1.91 4.94
N ASN A 90 -12.65 -0.82 4.37
CA ASN A 90 -13.17 -0.30 3.12
C ASN A 90 -12.53 -1.00 1.91
N THR A 91 -13.24 -1.14 0.80
CA THR A 91 -12.77 -1.90 -0.36
C THR A 91 -13.13 -1.23 -1.69
N ALA A 92 -12.15 -0.63 -2.37
CA ALA A 92 -12.28 -0.09 -3.72
C ALA A 92 -11.79 -1.12 -4.75
N GLN A 93 -12.72 -1.90 -5.33
CA GLN A 93 -12.42 -3.04 -6.23
C GLN A 93 -12.56 -2.74 -7.72
N GLY A 94 -13.36 -1.75 -8.09
CA GLY A 94 -13.54 -1.39 -9.50
C GLY A 94 -12.39 -0.54 -10.02
N ASP A 95 -12.10 -0.64 -11.31
CA ASP A 95 -11.19 0.31 -11.96
C ASP A 95 -11.76 1.72 -11.79
N TYR A 96 -10.90 2.69 -11.46
CA TYR A 96 -11.24 4.08 -11.17
C TYR A 96 -12.19 4.27 -9.96
N SER A 97 -12.37 3.25 -9.13
CA SER A 97 -13.24 3.35 -7.94
C SER A 97 -12.60 4.14 -6.80
N SER A 98 -13.43 4.73 -5.95
CA SER A 98 -12.96 5.48 -4.78
C SER A 98 -13.86 5.28 -3.58
N VAL A 99 -13.27 5.01 -2.42
CA VAL A 99 -13.95 5.06 -1.13
C VAL A 99 -13.38 6.20 -0.29
N SER A 100 -14.23 7.16 0.06
CA SER A 100 -13.84 8.36 0.81
C SER A 100 -13.53 8.10 2.29
N GLY A 101 -13.90 6.93 2.81
CA GLY A 101 -13.63 6.49 4.18
C GLY A 101 -14.84 5.79 4.79
N GLY A 102 -14.83 5.64 6.13
CA GLY A 102 -15.92 5.00 6.88
C GLY A 102 -15.56 3.60 7.37
N TRP A 103 -16.58 2.77 7.61
CA TRP A 103 -16.45 1.39 8.03
C TRP A 103 -17.17 0.48 7.03
N GLU A 104 -16.47 -0.51 6.49
CA GLU A 104 -17.03 -1.56 5.62
C GLU A 104 -17.73 -1.05 4.34
N SER A 105 -17.20 0.04 3.75
CA SER A 105 -17.72 0.62 2.51
C SER A 105 -17.06 0.01 1.26
N LYS A 106 -17.75 0.01 0.13
CA LYS A 106 -17.30 -0.56 -1.15
C LYS A 106 -17.49 0.42 -2.30
#